data_AF-A0AAW9JYE6-F1
#
_entry.id   AF-A0AAW9JYE6-F1
#
_cell.length_a   1.000
_cell.length_b   1.000
_cell.length_c   1.000
_cell.angle_alpha   90.00
_cell.angle_beta   90.00
_cell.angle_gamma   90.00
#
_symmetry.space_group_name_H-M   'P 1'
#
loop_
_entity.id
_entity.type
_entity.pdbx_description
1 polymer ?
#
loop_
_entity_poly.entity_id
_entity_poly.type
_entity_poly.pdbx_seq_one_letter_code
_entity_poly.pdbx_strand_id
1 'polypeptide(L)' 'MVLKKEGLTYYLDVLVYEKGFNLIKLGKDEECEKFYLHAMVIADSTGNNSLMDTIKSDVEKYGIEA' A
#
# COMPACT_ATOMS: atom_id res chain seq x y z
N MET A 1 -9.05 -26.10 5.80
CA MET A 1 -9.36 -24.70 5.45
C MET A 1 -8.05 -23.93 5.23
N VAL A 2 -7.39 -24.13 4.08
CA VAL A 2 -6.09 -23.51 3.72
C VAL A 2 -6.27 -22.54 2.55
N LEU A 3 -7.20 -22.84 1.64
CA LEU A 3 -7.50 -22.05 0.44
C LEU A 3 -7.97 -20.60 0.69
N LYS A 4 -8.57 -20.29 1.85
CA LYS A 4 -8.94 -18.90 2.20
C LYS A 4 -7.74 -18.04 2.59
N LYS A 5 -6.64 -18.63 3.08
CA LYS A 5 -5.43 -17.87 3.47
C LYS A 5 -4.59 -17.49 2.26
N GLU A 6 -4.50 -18.35 1.25
CA GLU A 6 -3.67 -18.10 0.06
C GLU A 6 -4.22 -16.93 -0.78
N GLY A 7 -5.53 -16.83 -0.96
CA GLY A 7 -6.15 -15.70 -1.66
C GLY A 7 -6.18 -14.39 -0.87
N LEU A 8 -6.17 -14.45 0.47
CA LEU A 8 -6.20 -13.22 1.30
C LEU A 8 -4.82 -12.53 1.31
N THR A 9 -3.74 -13.31 1.36
CA THR A 9 -2.39 -12.75 1.27
C THR A 9 -2.12 -12.15 -0.11
N TYR A 10 -2.72 -12.72 -1.17
CA TYR A 10 -2.53 -12.28 -2.55
C TYR A 10 -2.96 -10.82 -2.82
N TYR A 11 -3.88 -10.26 -2.02
CA TYR A 11 -4.35 -8.88 -2.17
C TYR A 11 -3.97 -7.98 -0.99
N LEU A 12 -3.15 -8.46 -0.06
CA LEU A 12 -2.89 -7.74 1.19
C LEU A 12 -2.17 -6.40 0.93
N ASP A 13 -1.22 -6.39 0.01
CA ASP A 13 -0.50 -5.19 -0.43
C ASP A 13 -1.46 -4.13 -1.01
N VAL A 14 -2.37 -4.54 -1.90
CA VAL A 14 -3.38 -3.67 -2.52
C VAL A 14 -4.32 -3.11 -1.47
N LEU A 15 -4.85 -3.95 -0.56
CA LEU A 15 -5.77 -3.50 0.49
C LEU A 15 -5.12 -2.51 1.46
N VAL A 16 -3.83 -2.72 1.78
CA VAL A 16 -3.06 -1.84 2.66
C VAL A 16 -2.77 -0.51 1.95
N TYR A 17 -2.44 -0.55 0.66
CA TYR A 17 -2.29 0.64 -0.17
C TYR A 17 -3.60 1.45 -0.26
N GLU A 18 -4.73 0.82 -0.58
CA GLU A 18 -6.03 1.50 -0.70
C GLU A 18 -6.43 2.22 0.59
N LYS A 19 -6.06 1.64 1.75
CA LYS A 19 -6.25 2.30 3.03
C LYS A 19 -5.41 3.57 3.15
N GLY A 20 -4.13 3.52 2.78
CA GLY A 20 -3.26 4.71 2.72
C GLY A 20 -3.83 5.78 1.78
N PHE A 21 -4.20 5.39 0.57
CA PHE A 21 -4.74 6.30 -0.44
C PHE A 21 -6.04 6.99 0.02
N ASN A 22 -6.89 6.29 0.76
CA ASN A 22 -8.08 6.89 1.34
C ASN A 22 -7.77 7.85 2.49
N LEU A 23 -6.68 7.67 3.22
CA LEU A 23 -6.24 8.61 4.26
C LEU A 23 -5.74 9.93 3.67
N ILE A 24 -5.10 9.91 2.49
CA ILE A 24 -4.77 11.13 1.72
C ILE A 24 -6.03 11.96 1.45
N LYS A 25 -7.10 11.31 0.99
CA LYS A 25 -8.39 12.00 0.71
C LYS A 25 -9.04 12.60 1.95
N LEU A 26 -8.65 12.13 3.13
CA LEU A 26 -9.11 12.62 4.43
C LEU A 26 -8.15 13.65 5.06
N GLY A 27 -7.04 13.99 4.39
CA GLY A 27 -6.01 14.90 4.91
C GLY A 27 -5.24 14.33 6.11
N LYS A 28 -5.13 13.00 6.20
CA LYS A 28 -4.47 12.29 7.30
C LYS A 28 -3.10 11.77 6.86
N ASP A 29 -2.20 12.69 6.57
CA ASP A 29 -0.94 12.38 5.89
C ASP A 29 -0.02 11.48 6.72
N GLU A 30 0.13 11.73 8.04
CA GLU A 30 0.93 10.86 8.94
C GLU A 30 0.40 9.42 9.06
N GLU A 31 -0.93 9.23 9.02
CA GLU A 31 -1.50 7.88 9.01
C GLU A 31 -1.26 7.23 7.65
N CYS A 32 -1.35 7.99 6.56
CA CYS A 32 -1.10 7.51 5.20
C CYS A 32 0.32 6.95 5.04
N GLU A 33 1.34 7.69 5.48
CA GLU A 33 2.76 7.30 5.39
C GLU A 33 2.99 5.88 5.91
N LYS A 34 2.43 5.57 7.08
CA LYS A 34 2.51 4.24 7.70
C LYS A 34 1.91 3.15 6.81
N PHE A 35 0.77 3.41 6.18
CA PHE A 35 0.15 2.44 5.28
C PHE A 35 0.89 2.31 3.95
N TYR A 36 1.47 3.39 3.43
CA TYR A 36 2.31 3.33 2.23
C TYR A 36 3.58 2.52 2.47
N LEU A 37 4.28 2.76 3.58
CA LEU A 37 5.43 1.95 4.00
C LEU A 37 5.09 0.46 4.13
N HIS A 38 3.98 0.12 4.79
CA HIS A 38 3.54 -1.26 4.90
C HIS A 38 3.24 -1.88 3.52
N ALA A 39 2.53 -1.16 2.65
CA ALA A 39 2.21 -1.65 1.31
C ALA A 39 3.47 -1.87 0.47
N MET A 40 4.48 -1.00 0.58
CA MET A 40 5.76 -1.14 -0.11
C MET A 40 6.51 -2.41 0.35
N VAL A 41 6.58 -2.66 1.66
CA VAL A 41 7.25 -3.86 2.20
C VAL A 41 6.56 -5.14 1.72
N ILE A 42 5.23 -5.15 1.68
CA ILE A 42 4.48 -6.33 1.22
C ILE A 42 4.63 -6.49 -0.30
N ALA A 43 4.51 -5.41 -1.07
CA ALA A 43 4.67 -5.42 -2.53
C ALA A 43 6.07 -5.90 -2.95
N ASP A 44 7.12 -5.47 -2.25
CA ASP A 44 8.49 -5.96 -2.46
C ASP A 44 8.58 -7.47 -2.16
N SER A 45 8.01 -7.90 -1.04
CA SER A 45 8.01 -9.31 -0.63
C SER A 45 7.21 -10.23 -1.58
N THR A 46 6.21 -9.69 -2.27
CA THR A 46 5.37 -10.43 -3.24
C THR A 46 5.79 -10.22 -4.70
N GLY A 47 6.78 -9.37 -4.97
CA GLY A 47 7.23 -9.01 -6.32
C GLY A 47 6.22 -8.17 -7.11
N ASN A 48 5.31 -7.46 -6.43
CA ASN A 48 4.30 -6.61 -7.05
C ASN A 48 4.86 -5.23 -7.46
N ASN A 49 5.72 -5.22 -8.47
CA ASN A 49 6.38 -4.01 -8.98
C ASN A 49 5.39 -2.94 -9.45
N SER A 50 4.25 -3.35 -10.02
CA SER A 50 3.22 -2.41 -10.48
C SER A 50 2.63 -1.59 -9.32
N LEU A 51 2.42 -2.23 -8.17
CA LEU A 51 1.94 -1.52 -6.99
C LEU A 51 3.04 -0.63 -6.39
N MET A 52 4.29 -1.11 -6.35
CA MET A 52 5.45 -0.32 -5.91
C MET A 52 5.57 0.99 -6.72
N ASP A 53 5.45 0.93 -8.03
CA ASP A 53 5.53 2.12 -8.90
C ASP A 53 4.34 3.06 -8.70
N THR A 54 3.16 2.50 -8.43
CA THR A 54 1.95 3.28 -8.09
C THR A 54 2.16 4.06 -6.79
N ILE A 55 2.66 3.39 -5.74
CA ILE A 55 2.91 4.02 -4.44
C ILE A 55 3.94 5.15 -4.58
N LYS A 56 5.06 4.90 -5.29
CA LYS A 56 6.09 5.93 -5.53
C LYS A 56 5.53 7.15 -6.26
N SER A 57 4.71 6.93 -7.28
CA SER A 57 4.07 8.04 -8.01
C SER A 57 3.15 8.86 -7.11
N ASP A 58 2.43 8.24 -6.18
CA ASP A 58 1.58 8.96 -5.23
C ASP A 58 2.40 9.71 -4.18
N VAL A 59 3.48 9.10 -3.68
CA VAL A 59 4.42 9.74 -2.74
C VAL A 59 4.94 11.05 -3.30
N GLU A 60 5.41 11.03 -4.55
CA GLU A 60 5.89 12.23 -5.26
C GLU A 60 4.78 13.25 -5.51
N LYS A 61 3.60 12.78 -5.92
CA LYS A 61 2.47 13.64 -6.29
C LYS A 61 1.84 14.35 -5.09
N TYR A 62 1.75 13.67 -3.95
CA TYR A 62 1.08 14.16 -2.75
C TYR A 62 2.06 14.70 -1.70
N GLY A 63 3.38 14.58 -1.91
CA GLY A 63 4.40 15.08 -0.99
C GLY A 63 4.43 14.32 0.34
N ILE A 64 4.24 13.00 0.29
CA ILE A 64 4.20 12.11 1.44
C ILE A 64 5.64 11.68 1.79
N GLU A 65 5.97 11.50 3.07
CA GLU A 65 7.26 10.93 3.48
C GLU A 65 7.11 9.42 3.70
N ALA A 66 7.26 8.61 2.64
CA ALA A 66 7.16 7.13 2.69
C ALA A 66 8.36 6.44 2.05
#